data_AF-A0A7Y2ZSU6-F1
#
_entry.id   AF-A0A7Y2ZSU6-F1
#
_cell.length_a   1.000
_cell.length_b   1.000
_cell.length_c   1.000
_cell.angle_alpha   90.00
_cell.angle_beta   90.00
_cell.angle_gamma   90.00
#
_symmetry.space_group_name_H-M   'P 1'
#
loop_
_entity.id
_entity.type
_entity.pdbx_description
1 polymer ?
#
loop_
_entity_poly.entity_id
_entity_poly.type
_entity_poly.pdbx_seq_one_letter_code
_entity_poly.pdbx_strand_id
1 'polypeptide(L)'
;MSSNKKYWKSVGELNQDNSSVVEALKHKEFVEEIPVDEFLGDKKTLETSSTTRRDFLKYVGFSTAAASLAACEGPVIKSIPYVVQPEQIIPGVANYYATAIANGFDFASILVKTREGRPIKIENNDLAETNGAANARVQASVLDLYDSLRVAGPKKDGEDISWDDFEAEIAQKLAVLKNNGEEIVLLTQTLASPSTSKLISEFKEAFGNVRHVVYDAISESTALDAFQNVYGERTLANYDFSKASTIISIGADFLGDWQGGGFSVGYAKGRIPKDGKMSRHIQFESNMTLSGANADKRVPLTPSQQKIALAKLYGKITGQSVSGTLPSHLEEAVDKAASEISKAGSNAVVVTGIKDVNAQTVVLEINKAIASKAFDAETLLKVRQGDDKAVAKLIEDMKSGTVGAVLMNGVNPLYTLPNASDFAEGLEKTELTVAFSLKEDETAS
;
A
#
# COMPACT_ATOMS: atom_id res chain seq x y z
N MET A 1 58.93 -38.11 35.32
CA MET A 1 57.67 -38.29 34.56
C MET A 1 57.46 -37.05 33.69
N SER A 2 57.81 -37.11 32.40
CA SER A 2 57.60 -35.99 31.48
C SER A 2 56.15 -36.03 30.99
N SER A 3 55.36 -35.02 31.36
CA SER A 3 53.91 -34.96 31.11
C SER A 3 53.52 -34.32 29.78
N ASN A 4 54.41 -34.29 28.78
CA ASN A 4 54.06 -33.77 27.46
C ASN A 4 54.05 -34.92 26.44
N LYS A 5 52.87 -35.53 26.27
CA LYS A 5 52.60 -36.42 25.14
C LYS A 5 52.61 -35.56 23.86
N LYS A 6 53.61 -35.74 23.01
CA LYS A 6 53.64 -35.15 21.68
C LYS A 6 52.71 -35.96 20.79
N TYR A 7 51.65 -35.33 20.29
CA TYR A 7 50.72 -35.96 19.34
C TYR A 7 51.08 -35.49 17.95
N TRP A 8 51.56 -36.42 17.12
CA TRP A 8 51.88 -36.16 15.72
C TRP A 8 50.59 -36.20 14.89
N LYS A 9 50.31 -35.13 14.15
CA LYS A 9 49.11 -34.98 13.32
C LYS A 9 49.31 -35.48 11.90
N SER A 10 50.56 -35.76 11.50
CA SER A 10 50.88 -36.35 10.20
C SER A 10 52.16 -37.21 10.26
N VAL A 11 52.35 -38.06 9.27
CA VAL A 11 53.55 -38.90 9.12
C VAL A 11 54.82 -38.04 8.95
N GLY A 12 54.68 -36.83 8.39
CA GLY A 12 55.78 -35.87 8.23
C GLY A 12 56.29 -35.29 9.55
N GLU A 13 55.42 -35.10 10.56
CA GLU A 13 55.82 -34.63 11.89
C GLU A 13 56.61 -35.69 12.69
N LEU A 14 56.48 -36.96 12.32
CA LEU A 14 57.17 -38.08 12.96
C LEU A 14 58.62 -38.23 12.46
N ASN A 15 58.90 -37.83 11.22
CA ASN A 15 60.22 -37.93 10.60
C ASN A 15 61.01 -36.62 10.80
N GLN A 16 62.04 -36.65 11.66
CA GLN A 16 62.83 -35.45 12.00
C GLN A 16 63.54 -34.83 10.78
N ASP A 17 63.83 -35.63 9.76
CA ASP A 17 64.49 -35.18 8.52
C ASP A 17 63.58 -34.32 7.61
N ASN A 18 62.25 -34.36 7.80
CA ASN A 18 61.27 -33.54 7.07
C ASN A 18 60.75 -32.33 7.90
N SER A 19 61.35 -32.08 9.06
CA SER A 19 60.88 -31.06 10.02
C SER A 19 60.85 -29.63 9.46
N SER A 20 61.76 -29.28 8.56
CA SER A 20 61.85 -27.94 7.97
C SER A 20 60.67 -27.60 7.06
N VAL A 21 60.18 -28.57 6.27
CA VAL A 21 59.02 -28.40 5.38
C VAL A 21 57.74 -28.28 6.20
N VAL A 22 57.62 -29.06 7.27
CA VAL A 22 56.46 -29.04 8.16
C VAL A 22 56.41 -27.76 8.99
N GLU A 23 57.54 -27.24 9.49
CA GLU A 23 57.57 -25.93 10.16
C GLU A 23 57.27 -24.77 9.22
N ALA A 24 57.77 -24.79 7.98
CA ALA A 24 57.52 -23.74 6.99
C ALA A 24 56.03 -23.63 6.62
N LEU A 25 55.31 -24.75 6.57
CA LEU A 25 53.87 -24.79 6.27
C LEU A 25 53.01 -24.47 7.50
N LYS A 26 53.51 -24.72 8.72
CA LYS A 26 52.78 -24.48 9.98
C LYS A 26 52.50 -23.00 10.27
N HIS A 27 53.28 -22.10 9.68
CA HIS A 27 53.17 -20.65 9.85
C HIS A 27 52.60 -19.91 8.63
N LYS A 28 52.22 -20.63 7.55
CA LYS A 28 51.57 -20.06 6.37
C LYS A 28 50.07 -20.34 6.43
N GLU A 29 49.33 -19.48 7.13
CA GLU A 29 47.86 -19.55 7.23
C GLU A 29 47.15 -19.11 5.93
N PHE A 30 47.87 -18.39 5.07
CA PHE A 30 47.46 -18.06 3.70
C PHE A 30 48.52 -18.57 2.73
N VAL A 31 48.09 -19.34 1.72
CA VAL A 31 48.97 -19.87 0.68
C VAL A 31 49.41 -18.67 -0.18
N GLU A 32 50.72 -18.40 -0.27
CA GLU A 32 51.24 -17.52 -1.34
C GLU A 32 50.72 -18.05 -2.66
N GLU A 33 50.19 -17.18 -3.54
CA GLU A 33 49.69 -17.56 -4.87
C GLU A 33 50.62 -18.61 -5.48
N ILE A 34 50.11 -19.82 -5.65
CA ILE A 34 50.86 -20.88 -6.33
C ILE A 34 51.14 -20.31 -7.71
N PRO A 35 52.40 -20.23 -8.18
CA PRO A 35 52.73 -19.58 -9.44
C PRO A 35 52.26 -20.47 -10.60
N VAL A 36 50.95 -20.46 -10.85
CA VAL A 36 50.29 -21.20 -11.93
C VAL A 36 50.80 -20.71 -13.28
N ASP A 37 51.10 -19.40 -13.38
CA ASP A 37 51.64 -18.77 -14.58
C ASP A 37 53.10 -19.18 -14.85
N GLU A 38 53.93 -19.40 -13.82
CA GLU A 38 55.30 -19.89 -14.01
C GLU A 38 55.32 -21.37 -14.39
N PHE A 39 54.32 -22.14 -13.96
CA PHE A 39 54.19 -23.58 -14.23
C PHE A 39 53.52 -23.91 -15.57
N LEU A 40 52.56 -23.10 -16.02
CA LEU A 40 51.80 -23.29 -17.27
C LEU A 40 52.22 -22.32 -18.40
N GLY A 41 52.93 -21.24 -18.09
CA GLY A 41 53.23 -20.17 -19.03
C GLY A 41 54.31 -20.49 -20.06
N ASP A 42 55.16 -21.49 -19.82
CA ASP A 42 56.31 -21.77 -20.68
C ASP A 42 55.96 -22.75 -21.82
N LYS A 43 55.13 -22.27 -22.76
CA LYS A 43 54.62 -23.04 -23.92
C LYS A 43 55.70 -23.77 -24.71
N LYS A 44 56.91 -23.20 -24.83
CA LYS A 44 58.03 -23.80 -25.58
C LYS A 44 58.58 -25.08 -24.93
N THR A 45 58.51 -25.17 -23.62
CA THR A 45 59.04 -26.30 -22.83
C THR A 45 58.02 -27.45 -22.81
N LEU A 46 56.72 -27.14 -22.87
CA LEU A 46 55.64 -28.12 -23.02
C LEU A 46 55.62 -28.80 -24.40
N GLU A 47 55.82 -28.05 -25.49
CA GLU A 47 55.75 -28.59 -26.87
C GLU A 47 56.92 -29.53 -27.22
N THR A 48 58.06 -29.42 -26.54
CA THR A 48 59.27 -30.20 -26.84
C THR A 48 59.48 -31.41 -25.92
N SER A 49 58.66 -31.55 -24.87
CA SER A 49 58.78 -32.67 -23.91
C SER A 49 57.94 -33.87 -24.35
N SER A 50 58.57 -35.02 -24.60
CA SER A 50 57.86 -36.30 -24.72
C SER A 50 57.34 -36.68 -23.33
N THR A 51 56.08 -36.34 -23.04
CA THR A 51 55.52 -36.49 -21.70
C THR A 51 55.41 -37.97 -21.35
N THR A 52 56.24 -38.44 -20.41
CA THR A 52 56.11 -39.81 -19.92
C THR A 52 54.79 -39.95 -19.13
N ARG A 53 54.23 -41.16 -19.01
CA ARG A 53 53.04 -41.41 -18.17
C ARG A 53 53.18 -40.82 -16.76
N ARG A 54 54.41 -40.79 -16.23
CA ARG A 54 54.73 -40.21 -14.93
C ARG A 54 54.55 -38.69 -14.92
N ASP A 55 55.00 -38.01 -15.97
CA ASP A 55 54.91 -36.54 -16.03
C ASP A 55 53.47 -36.10 -16.31
N PHE A 56 52.71 -36.85 -17.12
CA PHE A 56 51.27 -36.64 -17.29
C PHE A 56 50.52 -36.74 -15.94
N LEU A 57 50.80 -37.78 -15.14
CA LEU A 57 50.19 -37.93 -13.81
C LEU A 57 50.60 -36.82 -12.84
N LYS A 58 51.82 -36.29 -12.92
CA LYS A 58 52.22 -35.10 -12.16
C LYS A 58 51.44 -33.87 -12.60
N TYR A 59 51.30 -33.64 -13.91
CA TYR A 59 50.56 -32.50 -14.45
C TYR A 59 49.08 -32.54 -14.08
N VAL A 60 48.41 -33.69 -14.28
CA VAL A 60 47.00 -33.87 -13.90
C VAL A 60 46.82 -33.76 -12.38
N GLY A 61 47.73 -34.34 -11.59
CA GLY A 61 47.71 -34.23 -10.13
C GLY A 61 47.83 -32.78 -9.65
N PHE A 62 48.79 -32.02 -10.19
CA PHE A 62 49.00 -30.61 -9.83
C PHE A 62 47.87 -29.69 -10.30
N SER A 63 47.40 -29.85 -11.54
CA SER A 63 46.31 -29.02 -12.09
C SER A 63 44.97 -29.30 -11.43
N THR A 64 44.67 -30.57 -11.10
CA THR A 64 43.46 -30.91 -10.32
C THR A 64 43.55 -30.36 -8.90
N ALA A 65 44.72 -30.46 -8.25
CA ALA A 65 44.94 -29.89 -6.91
C ALA A 65 44.83 -28.35 -6.92
N ALA A 66 45.45 -27.66 -7.88
CA ALA A 66 45.39 -26.21 -8.02
C ALA A 66 43.97 -25.71 -8.33
N ALA A 67 43.25 -26.37 -9.24
CA ALA A 67 41.85 -26.04 -9.54
C ALA A 67 40.94 -26.30 -8.33
N SER A 68 41.20 -27.35 -7.54
CA SER A 68 40.46 -27.60 -6.30
C SER A 68 40.76 -26.57 -5.21
N LEU A 69 41.98 -26.03 -5.14
CA LEU A 69 42.36 -24.98 -4.20
C LEU A 69 41.77 -23.62 -4.59
N ALA A 70 41.80 -23.26 -5.87
CA ALA A 70 41.16 -22.05 -6.39
C ALA A 70 39.62 -22.10 -6.27
N ALA A 71 39.01 -23.29 -6.42
CA ALA A 71 37.59 -23.51 -6.14
C ALA A 71 37.24 -23.48 -4.63
N CYS A 72 38.24 -23.48 -3.75
CA CYS A 72 38.09 -23.33 -2.30
C CYS A 72 38.37 -21.89 -1.80
N GLU A 73 38.76 -20.95 -2.67
CA GLU A 73 38.90 -19.55 -2.30
C GLU A 73 37.54 -18.84 -2.37
N GLY A 74 36.99 -18.55 -1.20
CA GLY A 74 35.76 -17.76 -1.08
C GLY A 74 35.95 -16.34 -1.64
N PRO A 75 34.90 -15.71 -2.18
CA PRO A 75 34.99 -14.37 -2.72
C PRO A 75 35.42 -13.36 -1.64
N VAL A 76 36.29 -12.41 -2.01
CA VAL A 76 36.70 -11.32 -1.10
C VAL A 76 35.52 -10.37 -0.88
N ILE A 77 34.94 -10.39 0.32
CA ILE A 77 33.85 -9.49 0.73
C ILE A 77 34.45 -8.21 1.29
N LYS A 78 34.17 -7.06 0.66
CA LYS A 78 34.63 -5.74 1.11
C LYS A 78 33.65 -5.14 2.12
N SER A 79 34.18 -4.53 3.19
CA SER A 79 33.41 -3.71 4.13
C SER A 79 33.79 -2.25 3.96
N ILE A 80 32.86 -1.42 3.49
CA ILE A 80 33.09 0.00 3.23
C ILE A 80 32.47 0.82 4.37
N PRO A 81 33.27 1.51 5.21
CA PRO A 81 32.74 2.38 6.26
C PRO A 81 32.23 3.70 5.68
N TYR A 82 31.48 4.44 6.51
CA TYR A 82 31.08 5.80 6.18
C TYR A 82 32.32 6.70 6.01
N VAL A 83 32.30 7.60 5.02
CA VAL A 83 33.29 8.68 4.91
C VAL A 83 33.10 9.68 6.05
N VAL A 84 31.84 10.06 6.30
CA VAL A 84 31.42 10.85 7.47
C VAL A 84 30.21 10.14 8.06
N GLN A 85 30.39 9.55 9.24
CA GLN A 85 29.34 8.78 9.89
C GLN A 85 28.31 9.71 10.56
N PRO A 86 27.00 9.57 10.25
CA PRO A 86 25.96 10.28 10.98
C PRO A 86 25.89 9.79 12.44
N GLU A 87 25.78 10.72 13.39
CA GLU A 87 25.73 10.41 14.83
C GLU A 87 24.60 9.44 15.20
N GLN A 88 23.45 9.56 14.53
CA GLN A 88 22.26 8.75 14.78
C GLN A 88 22.34 7.32 14.21
N ILE A 89 23.36 7.00 13.41
CA ILE A 89 23.49 5.69 12.75
C ILE A 89 24.64 4.92 13.39
N ILE A 90 24.30 3.83 14.07
CA ILE A 90 25.25 2.84 14.57
C ILE A 90 25.14 1.59 13.69
N PRO A 91 26.14 1.25 12.87
CA PRO A 91 26.13 0.05 12.05
C PRO A 91 25.86 -1.21 12.89
N GLY A 92 24.89 -2.01 12.49
CA GLY A 92 24.42 -3.18 13.23
C GLY A 92 23.11 -2.95 13.99
N VAL A 93 22.78 -1.71 14.34
CA VAL A 93 21.62 -1.33 15.16
C VAL A 93 20.51 -0.76 14.27
N ALA A 94 19.28 -1.24 14.45
CA ALA A 94 18.13 -0.73 13.71
C ALA A 94 17.58 0.55 14.35
N ASN A 95 17.17 1.48 13.50
CA ASN A 95 16.47 2.70 13.90
C ASN A 95 14.99 2.62 13.50
N TYR A 96 14.12 3.27 14.26
CA TYR A 96 12.69 3.34 13.99
C TYR A 96 12.29 4.80 13.79
N TYR A 97 11.64 5.09 12.67
CA TYR A 97 11.16 6.43 12.34
C TYR A 97 9.65 6.44 12.34
N ALA A 98 9.05 7.42 13.02
CA ALA A 98 7.60 7.62 13.00
C ALA A 98 7.18 8.32 11.70
N THR A 99 6.33 7.66 10.92
CA THR A 99 5.84 8.17 9.63
C THR A 99 4.35 7.84 9.46
N ALA A 100 3.77 8.21 8.33
CA ALA A 100 2.43 7.81 7.94
C ALA A 100 2.43 7.35 6.48
N ILE A 101 1.48 6.48 6.13
CA ILE A 101 1.12 6.17 4.75
C ILE A 101 -0.22 6.85 4.43
N ALA A 102 -0.31 7.45 3.25
CA ALA A 102 -1.49 8.13 2.72
C ALA A 102 -1.45 8.07 1.19
N ASN A 103 -1.70 6.89 0.63
CA ASN A 103 -1.54 6.62 -0.81
C ASN A 103 -2.86 6.76 -1.59
N GLY A 104 -3.81 7.55 -1.09
CA GLY A 104 -5.13 7.75 -1.70
C GLY A 104 -6.16 6.68 -1.36
N PHE A 105 -5.71 5.47 -1.01
CA PHE A 105 -6.59 4.37 -0.62
C PHE A 105 -6.38 3.94 0.85
N ASP A 106 -5.16 3.57 1.20
CA ASP A 106 -4.76 3.15 2.54
C ASP A 106 -4.15 4.33 3.33
N PHE A 107 -4.61 4.47 4.58
CA PHE A 107 -4.15 5.50 5.51
C PHE A 107 -3.78 4.85 6.85
N ALA A 108 -2.53 5.00 7.29
CA ALA A 108 -2.07 4.44 8.56
C ALA A 108 -0.91 5.23 9.18
N SER A 109 -0.89 5.30 10.50
CA SER A 109 0.22 5.78 11.32
C SER A 109 1.15 4.61 11.60
N ILE A 110 2.41 4.72 11.17
CA ILE A 110 3.35 3.58 11.13
C ILE A 110 4.73 3.95 11.69
N LEU A 111 5.49 2.93 12.05
CA LEU A 111 6.91 3.03 12.35
C LEU A 111 7.70 2.31 11.27
N VAL A 112 8.67 2.99 10.67
CA VAL A 112 9.55 2.38 9.67
C VAL A 112 10.84 1.94 10.34
N LYS A 113 11.06 0.63 10.40
CA LYS A 113 12.33 0.06 10.80
C LYS A 113 13.33 0.23 9.66
N THR A 114 14.48 0.81 9.97
CA THR A 114 15.56 1.06 9.01
C THR A 114 16.86 0.37 9.44
N ARG A 115 17.69 0.06 8.45
CA ARG A 115 19.06 -0.43 8.60
C ARG A 115 19.99 0.53 7.89
N GLU A 116 20.86 1.20 8.64
CA GLU A 116 21.85 2.13 8.08
C GLU A 116 21.25 3.14 7.08
N GLY A 117 20.01 3.60 7.34
CA GLY A 117 19.25 4.54 6.50
C GLY A 117 18.29 3.90 5.48
N ARG A 118 18.30 2.58 5.29
CA ARG A 118 17.41 1.86 4.36
C ARG A 118 16.18 1.31 5.08
N PRO A 119 14.95 1.68 4.70
CA PRO A 119 13.72 1.05 5.20
C PRO A 119 13.72 -0.46 4.96
N ILE A 120 13.37 -1.28 5.96
CA ILE A 120 13.33 -2.74 5.79
C ILE A 120 12.03 -3.40 6.25
N LYS A 121 11.26 -2.71 7.09
CA LYS A 121 10.01 -3.24 7.62
C LYS A 121 9.11 -2.11 8.12
N ILE A 122 7.81 -2.27 7.92
CA ILE A 122 6.77 -1.43 8.52
C ILE A 122 6.29 -2.08 9.83
N GLU A 123 6.11 -1.28 10.86
CA GLU A 123 5.51 -1.68 12.13
C GLU A 123 4.34 -0.73 12.45
N ASN A 124 3.44 -1.17 13.32
CA ASN A 124 2.36 -0.33 13.82
C ASN A 124 2.90 0.75 14.76
N ASN A 125 2.28 1.93 14.72
CA ASN A 125 2.57 2.98 15.69
C ASN A 125 1.55 2.94 16.83
N ASP A 126 1.86 2.20 17.88
CA ASP A 126 0.98 2.03 19.06
C ASP A 126 0.81 3.33 19.89
N LEU A 127 1.63 4.36 19.63
CA LEU A 127 1.49 5.69 20.24
C LEU A 127 0.55 6.60 19.44
N ALA A 128 0.14 6.21 18.23
CA ALA A 128 -0.77 7.01 17.42
C ALA A 128 -2.20 6.92 17.95
N GLU A 129 -2.85 8.07 18.11
CA GLU A 129 -4.25 8.14 18.56
C GLU A 129 -5.23 7.61 17.51
N THR A 130 -4.88 7.71 16.23
CA THR A 130 -5.70 7.29 15.10
C THR A 130 -4.88 6.49 14.08
N ASN A 131 -5.55 5.55 13.42
CA ASN A 131 -4.99 4.71 12.35
C ASN A 131 -3.65 4.02 12.69
N GLY A 132 -3.41 3.69 13.97
CA GLY A 132 -2.17 3.05 14.42
C GLY A 132 -1.98 1.60 13.97
N ALA A 133 -2.90 1.04 13.20
CA ALA A 133 -2.85 -0.34 12.71
C ALA A 133 -2.71 -0.38 11.18
N ALA A 134 -1.59 -0.91 10.70
CA ALA A 134 -1.35 -1.17 9.30
C ALA A 134 -2.05 -2.46 8.83
N ASN A 135 -2.67 -2.42 7.66
CA ASN A 135 -3.17 -3.60 6.98
C ASN A 135 -2.05 -4.32 6.18
N ALA A 136 -2.39 -5.44 5.53
CA ALA A 136 -1.43 -6.22 4.76
C ALA A 136 -0.81 -5.46 3.59
N ARG A 137 -1.57 -4.59 2.90
CA ARG A 137 -1.05 -3.77 1.79
C ARG A 137 -0.04 -2.75 2.29
N VAL A 138 -0.34 -2.06 3.39
CA VAL A 138 0.60 -1.13 4.04
C VAL A 138 1.89 -1.85 4.47
N GLN A 139 1.78 -3.04 5.04
CA GLN A 139 2.96 -3.84 5.42
C GLN A 139 3.82 -4.23 4.20
N ALA A 140 3.19 -4.49 3.05
CA ALA A 140 3.87 -4.82 1.80
C ALA A 140 4.47 -3.60 1.07
N SER A 141 4.04 -2.37 1.38
CA SER A 141 4.46 -1.14 0.67
C SER A 141 5.96 -0.87 0.69
N VAL A 142 6.72 -1.50 1.60
CA VAL A 142 8.19 -1.45 1.56
C VAL A 142 8.75 -2.01 0.25
N LEU A 143 8.05 -2.97 -0.38
CA LEU A 143 8.44 -3.55 -1.66
C LEU A 143 8.27 -2.55 -2.80
N ASP A 144 7.24 -1.69 -2.74
CA ASP A 144 7.03 -0.65 -3.76
C ASP A 144 8.22 0.30 -3.84
N LEU A 145 8.85 0.63 -2.70
CA LEU A 145 10.06 1.46 -2.65
C LEU A 145 11.24 0.81 -3.39
N TYR A 146 11.39 -0.51 -3.28
CA TYR A 146 12.51 -1.27 -3.83
C TYR A 146 12.21 -1.94 -5.18
N ASP A 147 11.09 -1.58 -5.80
CA ASP A 147 10.73 -2.08 -7.13
C ASP A 147 11.66 -1.49 -8.20
N SER A 148 12.34 -2.37 -8.95
CA SER A 148 13.26 -1.99 -10.03
C SER A 148 12.56 -1.44 -11.26
N LEU A 149 11.25 -1.62 -11.39
CA LEU A 149 10.43 -1.13 -12.51
C LEU A 149 9.86 0.28 -12.25
N ARG A 150 10.37 0.99 -11.25
CA ARG A 150 10.01 2.37 -11.01
C ARG A 150 10.59 3.29 -12.07
N VAL A 151 9.86 4.34 -12.39
CA VAL A 151 10.35 5.44 -13.23
C VAL A 151 11.53 6.11 -12.52
N ALA A 152 12.68 6.17 -13.19
CA ALA A 152 13.92 6.70 -12.64
C ALA A 152 14.05 8.23 -12.77
N GLY A 153 13.33 8.83 -13.73
CA GLY A 153 13.35 10.25 -14.05
C GLY A 153 12.19 10.64 -14.97
N PRO A 154 12.00 11.94 -15.24
CA PRO A 154 10.89 12.40 -16.06
C PRO A 154 11.05 11.96 -17.52
N LYS A 155 9.92 11.72 -18.18
CA LYS A 155 9.84 11.34 -19.58
C LYS A 155 8.87 12.25 -20.34
N LYS A 156 9.11 12.39 -21.63
CA LYS A 156 8.23 13.07 -22.58
C LYS A 156 8.15 12.26 -23.87
N ASP A 157 6.93 11.94 -24.28
CA ASP A 157 6.67 11.14 -25.50
C ASP A 157 7.46 9.81 -25.51
N GLY A 158 7.64 9.20 -24.32
CA GLY A 158 8.38 7.96 -24.11
C GLY A 158 9.90 8.10 -23.92
N GLU A 159 10.46 9.28 -24.17
CA GLU A 159 11.90 9.55 -24.10
C GLU A 159 12.31 10.19 -22.76
N ASP A 160 13.48 9.83 -22.24
CA ASP A 160 14.03 10.40 -21.00
C ASP A 160 14.39 11.88 -21.20
N ILE A 161 13.98 12.74 -20.26
CA ILE A 161 14.34 14.16 -20.21
C ILE A 161 14.97 14.54 -18.86
N SER A 162 15.64 15.68 -18.81
CA SER A 162 16.17 16.19 -17.53
C SER A 162 15.05 16.80 -16.68
N TRP A 163 15.26 16.86 -15.36
CA TRP A 163 14.34 17.57 -14.46
C TRP A 163 14.24 19.06 -14.79
N ASP A 164 15.35 19.70 -15.17
CA ASP A 164 15.38 21.12 -15.53
C ASP A 164 14.53 21.39 -16.78
N ASP A 165 14.62 20.52 -17.80
CA ASP A 165 13.80 20.64 -19.02
C ASP A 165 12.32 20.38 -18.71
N PHE A 166 12.01 19.35 -17.91
CA PHE A 166 10.65 19.07 -17.46
C PHE A 166 10.02 20.29 -16.75
N GLU A 167 10.72 20.84 -15.76
CA GLU A 167 10.23 21.99 -15.00
C GLU A 167 10.05 23.23 -15.88
N ALA A 168 11.02 23.53 -16.76
CA ALA A 168 10.98 24.70 -17.64
C ALA A 168 9.82 24.62 -18.65
N GLU A 169 9.63 23.46 -19.30
CA GLU A 169 8.57 23.27 -20.28
C GLU A 169 7.17 23.36 -19.66
N ILE A 170 6.95 22.69 -18.51
CA ILE A 170 5.66 22.73 -17.81
C ILE A 170 5.36 24.16 -17.33
N ALA A 171 6.34 24.86 -16.75
CA ALA A 171 6.17 26.25 -16.32
C ALA A 171 5.79 27.16 -17.49
N GLN A 172 6.45 27.01 -18.64
CA GLN A 172 6.14 27.77 -19.85
C GLN A 172 4.72 27.50 -20.36
N LYS A 173 4.32 26.23 -20.47
CA LYS A 173 2.99 25.83 -20.95
C LYS A 173 1.89 26.33 -20.02
N LEU A 174 2.02 26.16 -18.72
CA LEU A 174 1.04 26.65 -17.75
C LEU A 174 0.91 28.19 -17.78
N ALA A 175 2.01 28.92 -18.02
CA ALA A 175 1.97 30.37 -18.17
C ALA A 175 1.20 30.80 -19.43
N VAL A 176 1.34 30.09 -20.55
CA VAL A 176 0.58 30.34 -21.79
C VAL A 176 -0.92 30.10 -21.55
N LEU A 177 -1.28 28.94 -21.00
CA LEU A 177 -2.68 28.59 -20.71
C LEU A 177 -3.34 29.60 -19.77
N LYS A 178 -2.61 30.06 -18.74
CA LYS A 178 -3.04 31.15 -17.87
C LYS A 178 -3.37 32.43 -18.64
N ASN A 179 -2.49 32.86 -19.54
CA ASN A 179 -2.67 34.09 -20.31
C ASN A 179 -3.83 33.99 -21.31
N ASN A 180 -4.10 32.79 -21.83
CA ASN A 180 -5.21 32.51 -22.73
C ASN A 180 -6.55 32.31 -22.00
N GLY A 181 -6.52 32.11 -20.67
CA GLY A 181 -7.71 31.83 -19.87
C GLY A 181 -8.26 30.41 -20.02
N GLU A 182 -7.44 29.47 -20.50
CA GLU A 182 -7.81 28.06 -20.71
C GLU A 182 -7.76 27.30 -19.38
N GLU A 183 -8.72 26.40 -19.11
CA GLU A 183 -8.80 25.77 -17.79
C GLU A 183 -7.63 24.82 -17.52
N ILE A 184 -7.02 24.91 -16.34
CA ILE A 184 -6.01 23.97 -15.83
C ILE A 184 -6.69 23.07 -14.80
N VAL A 185 -6.64 21.76 -15.00
CA VAL A 185 -7.24 20.80 -14.09
C VAL A 185 -6.17 20.05 -13.31
N LEU A 186 -6.28 20.05 -11.99
CA LEU A 186 -5.59 19.11 -11.12
C LEU A 186 -6.50 17.91 -10.89
N LEU A 187 -6.11 16.73 -11.36
CA LEU A 187 -6.81 15.47 -11.11
C LEU A 187 -5.98 14.64 -10.11
N THR A 188 -6.48 14.49 -8.89
CA THR A 188 -5.73 13.80 -7.84
C THR A 188 -6.53 12.68 -7.21
N GLN A 189 -5.85 11.72 -6.60
CA GLN A 189 -6.46 10.87 -5.58
C GLN A 189 -6.89 11.70 -4.36
N THR A 190 -7.58 11.08 -3.40
CA THR A 190 -7.81 11.72 -2.10
C THR A 190 -6.48 12.03 -1.39
N LEU A 191 -6.16 13.32 -1.27
CA LEU A 191 -4.96 13.82 -0.60
C LEU A 191 -5.30 14.40 0.78
N ALA A 192 -5.40 13.53 1.79
CA ALA A 192 -5.67 13.90 3.17
C ALA A 192 -4.44 14.54 3.86
N SER A 193 -3.96 15.67 3.33
CA SER A 193 -2.73 16.36 3.75
C SER A 193 -2.97 17.87 3.83
N PRO A 194 -2.89 18.49 5.03
CA PRO A 194 -3.09 19.94 5.18
C PRO A 194 -2.08 20.78 4.38
N SER A 195 -0.81 20.37 4.31
CA SER A 195 0.22 21.07 3.54
C SER A 195 -0.05 21.00 2.04
N THR A 196 -0.51 19.85 1.54
CA THR A 196 -0.86 19.69 0.12
C THR A 196 -2.14 20.44 -0.22
N SER A 197 -3.14 20.46 0.66
CA SER A 197 -4.34 21.30 0.48
C SER A 197 -3.96 22.78 0.39
N LYS A 198 -3.03 23.25 1.25
CA LYS A 198 -2.51 24.62 1.17
C LYS A 198 -1.79 24.89 -0.16
N LEU A 199 -0.93 23.97 -0.60
CA LEU A 199 -0.23 24.09 -1.89
C LEU A 199 -1.20 24.18 -3.08
N ILE A 200 -2.27 23.37 -3.08
CA ILE A 200 -3.31 23.43 -4.11
C ILE A 200 -4.02 24.78 -4.10
N SER A 201 -4.32 25.35 -2.93
CA SER A 201 -4.91 26.69 -2.82
C SER A 201 -3.96 27.77 -3.36
N GLU A 202 -2.67 27.74 -2.98
CA GLU A 202 -1.66 28.67 -3.49
C GLU A 202 -1.50 28.55 -5.01
N PHE A 203 -1.55 27.33 -5.55
CA PHE A 203 -1.54 27.09 -6.99
C PHE A 203 -2.79 27.66 -7.68
N LYS A 204 -3.98 27.47 -7.10
CA LYS A 204 -5.23 28.07 -7.60
C LYS A 204 -5.16 29.60 -7.61
N GLU A 205 -4.63 30.21 -6.54
CA GLU A 205 -4.45 31.66 -6.44
C GLU A 205 -3.43 32.19 -7.47
N ALA A 206 -2.34 31.45 -7.70
CA ALA A 206 -1.29 31.85 -8.63
C ALA A 206 -1.75 31.84 -10.10
N PHE A 207 -2.60 30.88 -10.49
CA PHE A 207 -3.03 30.70 -11.88
C PHE A 207 -4.42 31.30 -12.16
N GLY A 208 -5.35 31.24 -11.21
CA GLY A 208 -6.69 31.84 -11.30
C GLY A 208 -7.73 31.02 -12.09
N ASN A 209 -7.28 30.21 -13.04
CA ASN A 209 -8.08 29.35 -13.93
C ASN A 209 -7.94 27.85 -13.60
N VAL A 210 -7.79 27.51 -12.30
CA VAL A 210 -7.53 26.13 -11.87
C VAL A 210 -8.76 25.49 -11.23
N ARG A 211 -9.12 24.31 -11.73
CA ARG A 211 -10.11 23.42 -11.12
C ARG A 211 -9.40 22.20 -10.51
N HIS A 212 -9.75 21.85 -9.27
CA HIS A 212 -9.23 20.63 -8.62
C HIS A 212 -10.36 19.60 -8.55
N VAL A 213 -10.11 18.44 -9.15
CA VAL A 213 -11.03 17.31 -9.19
C VAL A 213 -10.38 16.15 -8.44
N VAL A 214 -11.09 15.58 -7.48
CA VAL A 214 -10.65 14.39 -6.74
C VAL A 214 -11.30 13.16 -7.36
N TYR A 215 -10.48 12.20 -7.77
CA TYR A 215 -10.89 10.94 -8.35
C TYR A 215 -10.40 9.78 -7.47
N ASP A 216 -11.35 9.00 -6.96
CA ASP A 216 -11.08 7.75 -6.25
C ASP A 216 -11.53 6.57 -7.14
N ALA A 217 -10.62 5.63 -7.43
CA ALA A 217 -10.94 4.46 -8.25
C ALA A 217 -12.08 3.61 -7.65
N ILE A 218 -12.09 3.48 -6.31
CA ILE A 218 -13.20 2.89 -5.55
C ILE A 218 -13.95 4.03 -4.87
N SER A 219 -15.01 4.51 -5.53
CA SER A 219 -15.73 5.70 -5.11
C SER A 219 -16.60 5.48 -3.86
N GLU A 220 -16.63 6.49 -2.99
CA GLU A 220 -17.58 6.65 -1.90
C GLU A 220 -18.48 7.90 -2.08
N SER A 221 -18.56 8.45 -3.30
CA SER A 221 -19.25 9.70 -3.60
C SER A 221 -20.71 9.72 -3.09
N THR A 222 -21.45 8.61 -3.22
CA THR A 222 -22.84 8.54 -2.74
C THR A 222 -22.96 8.66 -1.22
N ALA A 223 -21.98 8.16 -0.47
CA ALA A 223 -21.96 8.28 0.99
C ALA A 223 -21.60 9.71 1.41
N LEU A 224 -20.65 10.33 0.70
CA LEU A 224 -20.29 11.74 0.88
C LEU A 224 -21.46 12.69 0.58
N ASP A 225 -22.17 12.48 -0.54
CA ASP A 225 -23.39 13.20 -0.93
C ASP A 225 -24.46 13.10 0.17
N ALA A 226 -24.72 11.89 0.67
CA ALA A 226 -25.75 11.66 1.68
C ALA A 226 -25.42 12.34 3.00
N PHE A 227 -24.16 12.25 3.46
CA PHE A 227 -23.74 12.91 4.69
C PHE A 227 -23.82 14.45 4.56
N GLN A 228 -23.42 14.99 3.40
CA GLN A 228 -23.56 16.42 3.10
C GLN A 228 -25.02 16.88 3.14
N ASN A 229 -25.94 16.09 2.57
CA ASN A 229 -27.37 16.44 2.56
C ASN A 229 -27.99 16.47 3.96
N VAL A 230 -27.48 15.66 4.90
CA VAL A 230 -28.02 15.55 6.27
C VAL A 230 -27.32 16.50 7.25
N TYR A 231 -26.00 16.65 7.13
CA TYR A 231 -25.15 17.34 8.12
C TYR A 231 -24.44 18.60 7.57
N GLY A 232 -24.54 18.88 6.27
CA GLY A 232 -23.97 20.09 5.65
C GLY A 232 -22.50 19.98 5.23
N GLU A 233 -21.79 18.93 5.65
CA GLU A 233 -20.37 18.72 5.34
C GLU A 233 -20.17 17.49 4.43
N ARG A 234 -19.29 17.59 3.43
CA ARG A 234 -19.00 16.47 2.51
C ARG A 234 -17.90 15.58 3.08
N THR A 235 -18.28 14.65 3.96
CA THR A 235 -17.38 13.71 4.65
C THR A 235 -18.02 12.34 4.81
N LEU A 236 -17.25 11.31 5.17
CA LEU A 236 -17.80 10.02 5.58
C LEU A 236 -18.33 10.08 7.02
N ALA A 237 -19.35 9.27 7.29
CA ALA A 237 -19.85 8.99 8.63
C ALA A 237 -18.82 8.22 9.47
N ASN A 238 -18.59 8.65 10.72
CA ASN A 238 -17.68 7.95 11.63
C ASN A 238 -18.43 6.95 12.51
N TYR A 239 -17.85 5.76 12.68
CA TYR A 239 -18.43 4.68 13.46
C TYR A 239 -17.43 4.06 14.45
N ASP A 240 -17.82 4.01 15.72
CA ASP A 240 -17.07 3.33 16.78
C ASP A 240 -17.81 2.05 17.21
N PHE A 241 -17.48 0.95 16.53
CA PHE A 241 -18.08 -0.36 16.81
C PHE A 241 -17.79 -0.89 18.22
N SER A 242 -16.81 -0.33 18.96
CA SER A 242 -16.58 -0.73 20.35
C SER A 242 -17.69 -0.26 21.31
N LYS A 243 -18.50 0.71 20.88
CA LYS A 243 -19.67 1.23 21.61
C LYS A 243 -21.00 0.58 21.21
N ALA A 244 -20.99 -0.38 20.28
CA ALA A 244 -22.18 -1.06 19.79
C ALA A 244 -22.36 -2.46 20.42
N SER A 245 -23.51 -2.70 21.04
CA SER A 245 -23.95 -4.04 21.47
C SER A 245 -24.73 -4.79 20.38
N THR A 246 -25.30 -4.09 19.41
CA THR A 246 -26.01 -4.68 18.26
C THR A 246 -25.59 -3.97 16.99
N ILE A 247 -25.12 -4.71 16.00
CA ILE A 247 -24.66 -4.21 14.72
C ILE A 247 -25.54 -4.82 13.63
N ILE A 248 -26.26 -3.98 12.90
CA ILE A 248 -27.00 -4.38 11.70
C ILE A 248 -26.26 -3.81 10.49
N SER A 249 -25.72 -4.69 9.66
CA SER A 249 -25.03 -4.29 8.44
C SER A 249 -25.81 -4.72 7.21
N ILE A 250 -26.07 -3.79 6.30
CA ILE A 250 -26.77 -4.02 5.04
C ILE A 250 -25.85 -3.68 3.88
N GLY A 251 -25.17 -4.70 3.35
CA GLY A 251 -24.24 -4.58 2.23
C GLY A 251 -22.93 -3.88 2.58
N ALA A 252 -22.63 -3.62 3.86
CA ALA A 252 -21.35 -3.06 4.28
C ALA A 252 -20.40 -4.19 4.71
N ASP A 253 -19.18 -4.17 4.16
CA ASP A 253 -18.07 -5.00 4.63
C ASP A 253 -17.09 -4.17 5.46
N PHE A 254 -17.52 -3.75 6.66
CA PHE A 254 -16.73 -2.89 7.55
C PHE A 254 -15.48 -3.57 8.11
N LEU A 255 -15.36 -4.91 8.05
CA LEU A 255 -14.12 -5.64 8.34
C LEU A 255 -13.17 -5.74 7.15
N GLY A 256 -13.63 -5.38 5.95
CA GLY A 256 -12.82 -5.24 4.74
C GLY A 256 -12.39 -3.79 4.52
N ASP A 257 -12.55 -3.32 3.29
CA ASP A 257 -12.07 -2.00 2.83
C ASP A 257 -13.18 -0.93 2.79
N TRP A 258 -14.39 -1.22 3.29
CA TRP A 258 -15.50 -0.27 3.33
C TRP A 258 -15.09 1.03 4.03
N GLN A 259 -15.31 2.17 3.37
CA GLN A 259 -14.92 3.50 3.87
C GLN A 259 -13.42 3.68 4.19
N GLY A 260 -12.54 2.84 3.62
CA GLY A 260 -11.11 2.84 3.93
C GLY A 260 -10.69 1.89 5.05
N GLY A 261 -11.61 1.08 5.56
CA GLY A 261 -11.33 0.04 6.55
C GLY A 261 -11.01 0.59 7.95
N GLY A 262 -10.37 -0.22 8.80
CA GLY A 262 -9.91 0.18 10.13
C GLY A 262 -10.87 -0.11 11.30
N PHE A 263 -12.05 -0.68 11.03
CA PHE A 263 -13.05 -0.96 12.07
C PHE A 263 -12.84 -2.27 12.83
N SER A 264 -11.90 -3.12 12.41
CA SER A 264 -11.69 -4.47 12.96
C SER A 264 -11.32 -4.46 14.44
N VAL A 265 -10.49 -3.51 14.90
CA VAL A 265 -10.09 -3.38 16.31
C VAL A 265 -11.28 -3.04 17.19
N GLY A 266 -12.09 -2.07 16.78
CA GLY A 266 -13.31 -1.65 17.51
C GLY A 266 -14.33 -2.78 17.58
N TYR A 267 -14.58 -3.45 16.46
CA TYR A 267 -15.45 -4.62 16.39
C TYR A 267 -14.96 -5.75 17.30
N ALA A 268 -13.69 -6.15 17.21
CA ALA A 268 -13.13 -7.27 17.97
C ALA A 268 -13.22 -7.06 19.49
N LYS A 269 -13.07 -5.82 19.98
CA LYS A 269 -13.25 -5.50 21.41
C LYS A 269 -14.64 -5.89 21.93
N GLY A 270 -15.68 -5.70 21.11
CA GLY A 270 -17.06 -6.08 21.43
C GLY A 270 -17.34 -7.59 21.31
N ARG A 271 -16.45 -8.37 20.72
CA ARG A 271 -16.60 -9.83 20.51
C ARG A 271 -16.02 -10.68 21.63
N ILE A 272 -15.31 -10.08 22.60
CA ILE A 272 -14.78 -10.80 23.76
C ILE A 272 -15.91 -11.00 24.79
N PRO A 273 -16.31 -12.25 25.12
CA PRO A 273 -17.39 -12.50 26.06
C PRO A 273 -16.95 -12.18 27.50
N LYS A 274 -17.20 -10.95 27.94
CA LYS A 274 -16.99 -10.52 29.33
C LYS A 274 -18.33 -10.41 30.03
N ASP A 275 -18.44 -10.98 31.22
CA ASP A 275 -19.67 -10.96 32.04
C ASP A 275 -20.93 -11.46 31.30
N GLY A 276 -20.75 -12.44 30.41
CA GLY A 276 -21.83 -12.99 29.59
C GLY A 276 -22.36 -12.06 28.49
N LYS A 277 -21.67 -10.94 28.22
CA LYS A 277 -22.04 -9.98 27.18
C LYS A 277 -21.09 -10.08 25.98
N MET A 278 -21.66 -10.03 24.79
CA MET A 278 -20.96 -9.96 23.52
C MET A 278 -21.82 -9.12 22.56
N SER A 279 -21.19 -8.27 21.75
CA SER A 279 -21.88 -7.52 20.69
C SER A 279 -22.50 -8.49 19.70
N ARG A 280 -23.75 -8.28 19.30
CA ARG A 280 -24.48 -9.10 18.32
C ARG A 280 -24.33 -8.50 16.93
N HIS A 281 -24.00 -9.30 15.92
CA HIS A 281 -23.87 -8.84 14.52
C HIS A 281 -24.80 -9.61 13.58
N ILE A 282 -25.67 -8.87 12.87
CA ILE A 282 -26.53 -9.39 11.81
C ILE A 282 -26.10 -8.76 10.48
N GLN A 283 -25.70 -9.60 9.54
CA GLN A 283 -25.23 -9.21 8.21
C GLN A 283 -26.27 -9.55 7.15
N PHE A 284 -26.72 -8.54 6.42
CA PHE A 284 -27.53 -8.64 5.21
C PHE A 284 -26.61 -8.36 4.02
N GLU A 285 -26.32 -9.35 3.19
CA GLU A 285 -25.40 -9.17 2.06
C GLU A 285 -25.68 -10.11 0.89
N SER A 286 -25.22 -9.73 -0.29
CA SER A 286 -25.26 -10.58 -1.50
C SER A 286 -24.05 -11.50 -1.56
N ASN A 287 -22.85 -10.91 -1.62
CA ASN A 287 -21.60 -11.64 -1.59
C ASN A 287 -21.28 -12.09 -0.16
N MET A 288 -20.45 -13.13 -0.02
CA MET A 288 -19.91 -13.49 1.30
C MET A 288 -18.65 -12.68 1.54
N THR A 289 -18.63 -11.90 2.63
CA THR A 289 -17.52 -11.01 2.99
C THR A 289 -16.87 -11.42 4.32
N LEU A 290 -15.79 -10.75 4.72
CA LEU A 290 -15.20 -10.95 6.05
C LEU A 290 -16.18 -10.57 7.15
N SER A 291 -16.95 -9.49 6.97
CA SER A 291 -18.01 -9.09 7.89
C SER A 291 -19.07 -10.19 7.99
N GLY A 292 -19.54 -10.74 6.88
CA GLY A 292 -20.53 -11.82 6.90
C GLY A 292 -20.03 -13.13 7.49
N ALA A 293 -18.75 -13.47 7.30
CA ALA A 293 -18.14 -14.65 7.89
C ALA A 293 -18.01 -14.56 9.42
N ASN A 294 -17.86 -13.34 9.97
CA ASN A 294 -17.76 -13.08 11.40
C ASN A 294 -19.11 -12.76 12.07
N ALA A 295 -20.19 -12.62 11.30
CA ALA A 295 -21.52 -12.30 11.80
C ALA A 295 -22.16 -13.49 12.56
N ASP A 296 -22.96 -13.18 13.58
CA ASP A 296 -23.75 -14.21 14.29
C ASP A 296 -24.92 -14.71 13.45
N LYS A 297 -25.48 -13.82 12.61
CA LYS A 297 -26.52 -14.16 11.65
C LYS A 297 -26.21 -13.51 10.32
N ARG A 298 -25.95 -14.34 9.32
CA ARG A 298 -25.89 -13.93 7.93
C ARG A 298 -27.23 -14.19 7.23
N VAL A 299 -27.71 -13.22 6.49
CA VAL A 299 -28.93 -13.26 5.68
C VAL A 299 -28.51 -12.98 4.23
N PRO A 300 -28.53 -13.99 3.34
CA PRO A 300 -28.26 -13.78 1.92
C PRO A 300 -29.44 -13.10 1.22
N LEU A 301 -29.19 -12.06 0.44
CA LEU A 301 -30.20 -11.40 -0.40
C LEU A 301 -29.58 -10.69 -1.60
N THR A 302 -30.35 -10.45 -2.66
CA THR A 302 -29.88 -9.75 -3.87
C THR A 302 -29.72 -8.24 -3.63
N PRO A 303 -28.95 -7.51 -4.45
CA PRO A 303 -28.79 -6.06 -4.29
C PRO A 303 -30.13 -5.30 -4.29
N SER A 304 -31.09 -5.70 -5.13
CA SER A 304 -32.43 -5.10 -5.16
C SER A 304 -33.20 -5.36 -3.86
N GLN A 305 -33.07 -6.56 -3.29
CA GLN A 305 -33.69 -6.88 -1.99
C GLN A 305 -33.06 -6.11 -0.84
N GLN A 306 -31.75 -5.77 -0.91
CA GLN A 306 -31.08 -5.00 0.15
C GLN A 306 -31.70 -3.62 0.33
N LYS A 307 -32.02 -2.93 -0.78
CA LYS A 307 -32.72 -1.63 -0.76
C LYS A 307 -34.09 -1.74 -0.08
N ILE A 308 -34.86 -2.77 -0.42
CA ILE A 308 -36.19 -3.01 0.17
C ILE A 308 -36.07 -3.36 1.65
N ALA A 309 -35.11 -4.20 2.03
CA ALA A 309 -34.86 -4.60 3.42
C ALA A 309 -34.47 -3.40 4.29
N LEU A 310 -33.58 -2.52 3.80
CA LEU A 310 -33.21 -1.29 4.48
C LEU A 310 -34.42 -0.34 4.64
N ALA A 311 -35.20 -0.16 3.58
CA ALA A 311 -36.38 0.70 3.64
C ALA A 311 -37.43 0.17 4.64
N LYS A 312 -37.68 -1.14 4.66
CA LYS A 312 -38.56 -1.78 5.66
C LYS A 312 -38.02 -1.69 7.08
N LEU A 313 -36.71 -1.84 7.26
CA LEU A 313 -36.06 -1.65 8.55
C LEU A 313 -36.30 -0.23 9.06
N TYR A 314 -36.08 0.78 8.21
CA TYR A 314 -36.37 2.18 8.51
C TYR A 314 -37.82 2.41 8.94
N GLY A 315 -38.79 1.89 8.18
CA GLY A 315 -40.21 2.01 8.52
C GLY A 315 -40.55 1.40 9.89
N LYS A 316 -39.94 0.26 10.25
CA LYS A 316 -40.13 -0.38 11.55
C LYS A 316 -39.53 0.42 12.71
N ILE A 317 -38.41 1.09 12.49
CA ILE A 317 -37.76 1.92 13.53
C ILE A 317 -38.47 3.25 13.70
N THR A 318 -38.95 3.87 12.62
CA THR A 318 -39.56 5.21 12.63
C THR A 318 -41.09 5.21 12.71
N GLY A 319 -41.73 4.06 12.57
CA GLY A 319 -43.19 3.94 12.52
C GLY A 319 -43.80 4.36 11.18
N GLN A 320 -42.99 4.57 10.13
CA GLN A 320 -43.46 4.94 8.80
C GLN A 320 -43.85 3.72 7.97
N SER A 321 -44.87 3.87 7.12
CA SER A 321 -45.26 2.84 6.16
C SER A 321 -44.36 2.89 4.94
N VAL A 322 -43.78 1.75 4.57
CA VAL A 322 -42.84 1.63 3.46
C VAL A 322 -43.29 0.52 2.52
N SER A 323 -43.28 0.80 1.22
CA SER A 323 -43.66 -0.12 0.15
C SER A 323 -42.54 -1.09 -0.21
N GLY A 324 -42.88 -2.11 -1.00
CA GLY A 324 -41.95 -3.13 -1.47
C GLY A 324 -42.21 -4.51 -0.85
N THR A 325 -41.86 -5.55 -1.60
CA THR A 325 -42.14 -6.94 -1.23
C THR A 325 -40.83 -7.70 -1.06
N LEU A 326 -40.67 -8.36 0.09
CA LEU A 326 -39.63 -9.36 0.28
C LEU A 326 -40.25 -10.76 0.42
N PRO A 327 -39.52 -11.82 0.07
CA PRO A 327 -39.85 -13.18 0.50
C PRO A 327 -40.08 -13.23 2.02
N SER A 328 -41.03 -14.07 2.47
CA SER A 328 -41.43 -14.16 3.88
C SER A 328 -40.27 -14.35 4.86
N HIS A 329 -39.30 -15.20 4.51
CA HIS A 329 -38.12 -15.44 5.36
C HIS A 329 -37.20 -14.20 5.49
N LEU A 330 -37.19 -13.30 4.50
CA LEU A 330 -36.44 -12.04 4.55
C LEU A 330 -37.22 -10.97 5.32
N GLU A 331 -38.56 -10.91 5.18
CA GLU A 331 -39.40 -10.07 6.05
C GLU A 331 -39.18 -10.41 7.52
N GLU A 332 -39.22 -11.71 7.86
CA GLU A 332 -38.98 -12.18 9.23
C GLU A 332 -37.56 -11.84 9.73
N ALA A 333 -36.56 -11.88 8.85
CA ALA A 333 -35.20 -11.48 9.20
C ALA A 333 -35.10 -9.97 9.51
N VAL A 334 -35.80 -9.13 8.74
CA VAL A 334 -35.90 -7.68 8.98
C VAL A 334 -36.67 -7.39 10.27
N ASP A 335 -37.75 -8.11 10.55
CA ASP A 335 -38.50 -8.02 11.80
C ASP A 335 -37.62 -8.32 13.02
N LYS A 336 -36.85 -9.40 12.94
CA LYS A 336 -35.91 -9.77 14.01
C LYS A 336 -34.82 -8.71 14.19
N ALA A 337 -34.25 -8.20 13.10
CA ALA A 337 -33.25 -7.13 13.18
C ALA A 337 -33.82 -5.85 13.83
N ALA A 338 -35.03 -5.45 13.47
CA ALA A 338 -35.72 -4.31 14.09
C ALA A 338 -35.94 -4.55 15.59
N SER A 339 -36.37 -5.76 15.98
CA SER A 339 -36.53 -6.12 17.40
C SER A 339 -35.22 -6.04 18.18
N GLU A 340 -34.11 -6.50 17.60
CA GLU A 340 -32.78 -6.42 18.23
C GLU A 340 -32.31 -4.96 18.37
N ILE A 341 -32.58 -4.09 17.40
CA ILE A 341 -32.32 -2.65 17.51
C ILE A 341 -33.14 -2.06 18.65
N SER A 342 -34.46 -2.32 18.70
CA SER A 342 -35.33 -1.78 19.74
C SER A 342 -34.92 -2.23 21.15
N LYS A 343 -34.41 -3.45 21.30
CA LYS A 343 -33.88 -3.95 22.59
C LYS A 343 -32.57 -3.27 23.00
N ALA A 344 -31.68 -3.02 22.03
CA ALA A 344 -30.39 -2.42 22.30
C ALA A 344 -30.45 -0.88 22.45
N GLY A 345 -31.46 -0.23 21.86
CA GLY A 345 -31.65 1.22 21.89
C GLY A 345 -30.43 1.94 21.32
N SER A 346 -29.91 2.92 22.06
CA SER A 346 -28.71 3.69 21.69
C SER A 346 -27.41 2.89 21.62
N ASN A 347 -27.41 1.62 22.03
CA ASN A 347 -26.26 0.73 21.83
C ASN A 347 -26.35 -0.08 20.52
N ALA A 348 -27.37 0.13 19.68
CA ALA A 348 -27.42 -0.40 18.33
C ALA A 348 -26.77 0.55 17.31
N VAL A 349 -26.26 0.00 16.22
CA VAL A 349 -25.79 0.76 15.05
C VAL A 349 -26.23 0.05 13.77
N VAL A 350 -26.62 0.85 12.78
CA VAL A 350 -26.94 0.38 11.44
C VAL A 350 -25.92 0.94 10.46
N VAL A 351 -25.40 0.13 9.55
CA VAL A 351 -24.45 0.56 8.51
C VAL A 351 -24.85 0.01 7.14
N THR A 352 -24.49 0.72 6.07
CA THR A 352 -24.75 0.25 4.70
C THR A 352 -23.62 0.53 3.71
N GLY A 353 -23.39 -0.43 2.81
CA GLY A 353 -22.49 -0.30 1.66
C GLY A 353 -23.23 -0.14 0.33
N ILE A 354 -24.55 0.09 0.37
CA ILE A 354 -25.33 0.33 -0.85
C ILE A 354 -24.91 1.68 -1.46
N LYS A 355 -24.47 1.65 -2.73
CA LYS A 355 -24.05 2.83 -3.51
C LYS A 355 -25.28 3.59 -4.04
N ASP A 356 -26.04 4.18 -3.13
CA ASP A 356 -27.25 4.97 -3.41
C ASP A 356 -27.39 6.04 -2.33
N VAL A 357 -27.53 7.30 -2.73
CA VAL A 357 -27.62 8.44 -1.79
C VAL A 357 -28.80 8.27 -0.82
N ASN A 358 -29.95 7.77 -1.29
CA ASN A 358 -31.12 7.58 -0.43
C ASN A 358 -30.88 6.46 0.60
N ALA A 359 -30.23 5.37 0.20
CA ALA A 359 -29.90 4.29 1.12
C ALA A 359 -28.95 4.76 2.23
N GLN A 360 -27.92 5.52 1.86
CA GLN A 360 -26.98 6.11 2.81
C GLN A 360 -27.70 7.08 3.76
N THR A 361 -28.53 7.99 3.23
CA THR A 361 -29.35 8.92 4.03
C THR A 361 -30.25 8.19 5.01
N VAL A 362 -30.93 7.12 4.58
CA VAL A 362 -31.82 6.33 5.45
C VAL A 362 -31.05 5.76 6.64
N VAL A 363 -29.83 5.26 6.45
CA VAL A 363 -29.02 4.74 7.57
C VAL A 363 -28.61 5.86 8.53
N LEU A 364 -28.25 7.04 8.03
CA LEU A 364 -27.96 8.20 8.88
C LEU A 364 -29.18 8.57 9.74
N GLU A 365 -30.37 8.58 9.15
CA GLU A 365 -31.62 8.86 9.86
C GLU A 365 -31.99 7.75 10.87
N ILE A 366 -31.73 6.48 10.57
CA ILE A 366 -31.92 5.39 11.56
C ILE A 366 -31.00 5.61 12.76
N ASN A 367 -29.70 5.84 12.53
CA ASN A 367 -28.74 6.01 13.62
C ASN A 367 -29.03 7.25 14.47
N LYS A 368 -29.52 8.32 13.84
CA LYS A 368 -30.03 9.51 14.53
C LYS A 368 -31.29 9.21 15.34
N ALA A 369 -32.26 8.50 14.79
CA ALA A 369 -33.51 8.15 15.46
C ALA A 369 -33.30 7.28 16.71
N ILE A 370 -32.33 6.35 16.67
CA ILE A 370 -32.00 5.50 17.82
C ILE A 370 -30.97 6.14 18.77
N ALA A 371 -30.46 7.33 18.44
CA ALA A 371 -29.37 8.01 19.14
C ALA A 371 -28.16 7.09 19.38
N SER A 372 -27.68 6.44 18.31
CA SER A 372 -26.60 5.46 18.39
C SER A 372 -25.33 6.07 18.95
N LYS A 373 -24.79 5.51 20.05
CA LYS A 373 -23.50 5.91 20.64
C LYS A 373 -22.29 5.55 19.79
N ALA A 374 -22.48 4.61 18.87
CA ALA A 374 -21.45 4.17 17.94
C ALA A 374 -21.39 5.05 16.70
N PHE A 375 -22.37 5.93 16.45
CA PHE A 375 -22.36 6.85 15.33
C PHE A 375 -21.91 8.24 15.81
N ASP A 376 -20.85 8.75 15.19
CA ASP A 376 -20.26 10.05 15.48
C ASP A 376 -20.37 10.92 14.23
N ALA A 377 -21.21 11.96 14.32
CA ALA A 377 -21.42 12.91 13.23
C ALA A 377 -20.50 14.14 13.32
N GLU A 378 -19.77 14.32 14.43
CA GLU A 378 -18.94 15.50 14.67
C GLU A 378 -17.51 15.30 14.13
N THR A 379 -16.98 14.08 14.25
CA THR A 379 -15.64 13.76 13.73
C THR A 379 -15.67 13.57 12.22
N LEU A 380 -15.03 14.51 11.49
CA LEU A 380 -14.96 14.47 10.03
C LEU A 380 -13.88 13.49 9.52
N LEU A 381 -14.29 12.47 8.78
CA LEU A 381 -13.41 11.52 8.11
C LEU A 381 -13.10 11.93 6.65
N LYS A 382 -11.91 12.50 6.45
CA LYS A 382 -11.43 13.00 5.14
C LYS A 382 -10.57 11.99 4.36
N VAL A 383 -10.70 10.69 4.66
CA VAL A 383 -9.95 9.61 4.00
C VAL A 383 -10.49 9.26 2.61
N ARG A 384 -11.67 9.77 2.25
CA ARG A 384 -12.25 9.71 0.90
C ARG A 384 -12.88 11.05 0.58
N GLN A 385 -12.60 11.59 -0.61
CA GLN A 385 -13.08 12.90 -1.04
C GLN A 385 -13.47 12.94 -2.51
N GLY A 386 -13.49 11.79 -3.21
CA GLY A 386 -13.89 11.70 -4.61
C GLY A 386 -15.27 12.26 -4.93
N ASP A 387 -15.41 12.75 -6.15
CA ASP A 387 -16.67 13.27 -6.69
C ASP A 387 -16.90 12.78 -8.11
N ASP A 388 -17.69 11.71 -8.25
CA ASP A 388 -18.05 11.11 -9.53
C ASP A 388 -18.70 12.11 -10.51
N LYS A 389 -19.46 13.09 -10.00
CA LYS A 389 -20.10 14.11 -10.85
C LYS A 389 -19.05 15.09 -11.37
N ALA A 390 -18.09 15.48 -10.54
CA ALA A 390 -16.98 16.35 -10.96
C ALA A 390 -16.09 15.64 -12.00
N VAL A 391 -15.85 14.34 -11.85
CA VAL A 391 -15.08 13.54 -12.81
C VAL A 391 -15.83 13.39 -14.14
N ALA A 392 -17.13 13.08 -14.11
CA ALA A 392 -17.95 13.04 -15.32
C ALA A 392 -17.95 14.40 -16.04
N LYS A 393 -18.09 15.49 -15.27
CA LYS A 393 -18.05 16.85 -15.82
C LYS A 393 -16.70 17.21 -16.44
N LEU A 394 -15.59 16.78 -15.83
CA LEU A 394 -14.25 16.93 -16.38
C LEU A 394 -14.14 16.24 -17.75
N ILE A 395 -14.60 14.99 -17.87
CA ILE A 395 -14.57 14.26 -19.14
C ILE A 395 -15.34 15.00 -20.23
N GLU A 396 -16.54 15.50 -19.91
CA GLU A 396 -17.33 16.32 -20.84
C GLU A 396 -16.59 17.59 -21.27
N ASP A 397 -15.98 18.32 -20.32
CA ASP A 397 -15.27 19.59 -20.58
C ASP A 397 -13.99 19.39 -21.40
N MET A 398 -13.28 18.28 -21.18
CA MET A 398 -12.14 17.90 -22.03
C MET A 398 -12.62 17.60 -23.45
N LYS A 399 -13.71 16.81 -23.60
CA LYS A 399 -14.28 16.50 -24.91
C LYS A 399 -14.80 17.74 -25.65
N SER A 400 -15.21 18.80 -24.94
CA SER A 400 -15.61 20.07 -25.57
C SER A 400 -14.43 21.01 -25.88
N GLY A 401 -13.19 20.67 -25.46
CA GLY A 401 -12.01 21.49 -25.68
C GLY A 401 -11.91 22.70 -24.73
N THR A 402 -12.60 22.68 -23.59
CA THR A 402 -12.57 23.77 -22.61
C THR A 402 -11.36 23.67 -21.66
N VAL A 403 -10.79 22.47 -21.55
CA VAL A 403 -9.67 22.15 -20.66
C VAL A 403 -8.37 22.24 -21.45
N GLY A 404 -7.48 23.17 -21.06
CA GLY A 404 -6.18 23.37 -21.69
C GLY A 404 -5.09 22.45 -21.12
N ALA A 405 -5.15 22.13 -19.82
CA ALA A 405 -4.21 21.19 -19.19
C ALA A 405 -4.85 20.27 -18.17
N VAL A 406 -4.29 19.05 -18.05
CA VAL A 406 -4.61 18.10 -16.97
C VAL A 406 -3.32 17.61 -16.32
N LEU A 407 -3.15 17.94 -15.03
CA LEU A 407 -2.08 17.44 -14.18
C LEU A 407 -2.63 16.35 -13.26
N MET A 408 -2.16 15.13 -13.44
CA MET A 408 -2.64 13.91 -12.79
C MET A 408 -1.66 13.45 -11.73
N ASN A 409 -2.10 13.28 -10.48
CA ASN A 409 -1.22 12.83 -9.39
C ASN A 409 -1.85 11.69 -8.58
N GLY A 410 -1.21 10.52 -8.60
CA GLY A 410 -1.68 9.33 -7.90
C GLY A 410 -2.96 8.74 -8.49
N VAL A 411 -3.24 8.98 -9.76
CA VAL A 411 -4.44 8.46 -10.44
C VAL A 411 -4.04 7.73 -11.71
N ASN A 412 -4.79 6.68 -12.05
CA ASN A 412 -4.66 5.97 -13.33
C ASN A 412 -6.04 5.80 -13.98
N PRO A 413 -6.67 6.88 -14.47
CA PRO A 413 -8.05 6.83 -14.96
C PRO A 413 -8.19 6.00 -16.24
N LEU A 414 -7.15 5.89 -17.07
CA LEU A 414 -7.18 5.04 -18.27
C LEU A 414 -7.30 3.55 -17.95
N TYR A 415 -6.85 3.13 -16.76
CA TYR A 415 -7.07 1.77 -16.26
C TYR A 415 -8.38 1.62 -15.49
N THR A 416 -8.72 2.56 -14.60
CA THR A 416 -9.78 2.37 -13.59
C THR A 416 -11.14 2.97 -13.93
N LEU A 417 -11.25 3.89 -14.89
CA LEU A 417 -12.54 4.47 -15.24
C LEU A 417 -13.40 3.47 -16.04
N PRO A 418 -14.70 3.37 -15.75
CA PRO A 418 -15.62 2.55 -16.55
C PRO A 418 -15.77 3.08 -17.99
N ASN A 419 -15.51 4.36 -18.21
CA ASN A 419 -15.56 5.04 -19.50
C ASN A 419 -14.17 5.60 -19.91
N ALA A 420 -13.12 4.82 -19.69
CA ALA A 420 -11.74 5.21 -20.01
C ALA A 420 -11.54 5.70 -21.47
N SER A 421 -12.31 5.17 -22.43
CA SER A 421 -12.27 5.64 -23.83
C SER A 421 -12.68 7.10 -23.97
N ASP A 422 -13.72 7.54 -23.25
CA ASP A 422 -14.14 8.95 -23.27
C ASP A 422 -13.10 9.86 -22.63
N PHE A 423 -12.41 9.36 -21.60
CA PHE A 423 -11.31 10.07 -20.95
C PHE A 423 -10.11 10.23 -21.90
N ALA A 424 -9.73 9.16 -22.62
CA ALA A 424 -8.68 9.20 -23.63
C ALA A 424 -8.99 10.20 -24.76
N GLU A 425 -10.20 10.13 -25.33
CA GLU A 425 -10.67 11.11 -26.34
C GLU A 425 -10.64 12.55 -25.83
N GLY A 426 -10.88 12.74 -24.53
CA GLY A 426 -10.78 14.05 -23.87
C GLY A 426 -9.34 14.53 -23.76
N LEU A 427 -8.42 13.67 -23.30
CA LEU A 427 -7.00 14.01 -23.12
C LEU A 427 -6.34 14.47 -24.43
N GLU A 428 -6.66 13.83 -25.55
CA GLU A 428 -6.15 14.19 -26.89
C GLU A 428 -6.49 15.63 -27.30
N LYS A 429 -7.51 16.25 -26.67
CA LYS A 429 -7.93 17.64 -26.95
C LYS A 429 -7.27 18.67 -26.06
N THR A 430 -6.52 18.24 -25.05
CA THR A 430 -5.82 19.14 -24.13
C THR A 430 -4.44 19.50 -24.66
N GLU A 431 -3.94 20.70 -24.37
CA GLU A 431 -2.61 21.13 -24.86
C GLU A 431 -1.45 20.57 -24.02
N LEU A 432 -1.73 20.19 -22.78
CA LEU A 432 -0.76 19.68 -21.83
C LEU A 432 -1.36 18.60 -20.94
N THR A 433 -0.76 17.41 -20.98
CA THR A 433 -1.04 16.31 -20.06
C THR A 433 0.22 15.97 -19.27
N VAL A 434 0.09 15.82 -17.96
CA VAL A 434 1.21 15.43 -17.09
C VAL A 434 0.73 14.40 -16.09
N ALA A 435 1.44 13.29 -15.97
CA ALA A 435 1.18 12.27 -14.97
C ALA A 435 2.35 12.16 -13.99
N PHE A 436 2.06 12.29 -12.69
CA PHE A 436 2.98 12.01 -11.61
C PHE A 436 2.69 10.59 -11.11
N SER A 437 3.51 9.63 -11.56
CA SER A 437 3.40 8.21 -11.20
C SER A 437 4.75 7.63 -10.80
N LEU A 438 4.71 6.50 -10.06
CA LEU A 438 5.90 5.72 -9.73
C LEU A 438 6.29 4.76 -10.86
N LYS A 439 5.39 4.51 -11.83
CA LYS A 439 5.52 3.54 -12.93
C LYS A 439 5.00 4.16 -14.23
N GLU A 440 5.44 3.62 -15.36
CA GLU A 440 4.81 3.87 -16.67
C GLU A 440 3.54 3.02 -16.77
N ASP A 441 2.49 3.48 -16.09
CA ASP A 441 1.16 2.88 -16.14
C ASP A 441 0.35 3.32 -17.38
N GLU A 442 -0.88 2.82 -17.53
CA GLU A 442 -1.75 3.10 -18.67
C GLU A 442 -2.05 4.60 -18.85
N THR A 443 -1.90 5.42 -17.80
CA THR A 443 -2.09 6.88 -17.88
C THR A 443 -0.79 7.63 -18.15
N ALA A 444 0.35 7.12 -17.70
CA ALA A 444 1.65 7.74 -17.88
C ALA A 444 2.38 7.33 -19.18
N SER A 445 1.89 6.33 -19.91
CA SER A 445 2.51 5.76 -21.13
C SER A 445 2.00 6.31 -22.45
#